data_AF-A0A1H8NT13-F1
#
_entry.id   AF-A0A1H8NT13-F1
#
_cell.length_a   1.000
_cell.length_b   1.000
_cell.length_c   1.000
_cell.angle_alpha   90.00
_cell.angle_beta   90.00
_cell.angle_gamma   90.00
#
_symmetry.space_group_name_H-M   'P 1'
#
loop_
_entity.id
_entity.type
_entity.pdbx_description
1 polymer ?
#
loop_
_entity_poly.entity_id
_entity_poly.type
_entity_poly.pdbx_seq_one_letter_code
_entity_poly.pdbx_strand_id
1 'polypeptide(L)' 'MNWDNENWRSLWTLEMISRVAVHQSGITARVAPSPDDPRKDGILLENMGNVDWSRWDLDELVDEVMALWLEGNFERV' A
#
# COMPACT_ATOMS: atom_id res chain seq x y z
N MET A 1 17.84 13.14 0.04
CA MET A 1 17.07 12.01 -0.51
C MET A 1 16.77 12.33 -1.96
N ASN A 2 17.33 11.55 -2.88
CA ASN A 2 17.12 11.72 -4.31
C ASN A 2 15.79 11.04 -4.64
N TRP A 3 14.77 11.84 -4.92
CA TRP A 3 13.52 11.39 -5.51
C TRP A 3 13.79 11.05 -6.98
N ASP A 4 14.36 9.87 -7.26
CA ASP A 4 14.22 9.21 -8.58
C ASP A 4 12.78 8.63 -8.70
N ASN A 5 11.82 9.48 -8.34
CA ASN A 5 10.42 9.24 -7.98
C ASN A 5 9.52 9.41 -9.20
N GLU A 6 9.67 8.55 -10.20
CA GLU A 6 8.69 8.47 -11.30
C GLU A 6 8.10 7.07 -11.50
N ASN A 7 8.57 6.02 -10.82
CA ASN A 7 8.10 4.67 -11.15
C ASN A 7 7.73 3.74 -9.98
N TRP A 8 7.79 4.19 -8.73
CA TRP A 8 7.34 3.35 -7.60
C TRP A 8 5.84 3.03 -7.72
N ARG A 9 5.01 3.94 -8.24
CA ARG A 9 3.59 3.68 -8.51
C ARG A 9 3.38 2.50 -9.45
N SER A 10 4.28 2.29 -10.42
CA SER A 10 4.20 1.14 -11.33
C SER A 10 4.61 -0.18 -10.68
N LEU A 11 5.18 -0.14 -9.48
CA LEU A 11 5.37 -1.32 -8.65
C LEU A 11 4.06 -1.73 -7.96
N TRP A 12 3.07 -0.84 -7.91
CA TRP A 12 1.76 -1.08 -7.34
C TRP A 12 0.71 -1.29 -8.43
N THR A 13 -0.01 -2.39 -8.32
CA THR A 13 -1.22 -2.64 -9.11
C THR A 13 -2.43 -2.31 -8.25
N LEU A 14 -3.17 -1.27 -8.62
CA LEU A 14 -4.38 -0.81 -7.92
C LEU A 14 -5.62 -1.53 -8.44
N GLU A 15 -6.36 -2.17 -7.54
CA GLU A 15 -7.71 -2.66 -7.76
C GLU A 15 -8.72 -1.73 -7.09
N MET A 16 -9.18 -0.71 -7.82
CA MET A 16 -10.07 0.34 -7.29
C MET A 16 -11.38 -0.21 -6.72
N ILE A 17 -11.96 -1.26 -7.32
CA ILE A 17 -13.22 -1.87 -6.84
C ILE A 17 -13.00 -2.55 -5.50
N SER A 18 -11.88 -3.25 -5.37
CA SER A 18 -11.52 -4.04 -4.19
C SER A 18 -10.90 -3.17 -3.08
N ARG A 19 -10.52 -1.92 -3.38
CA ARG A 19 -9.70 -1.05 -2.50
C ARG A 19 -8.42 -1.76 -2.05
N VAL A 20 -7.77 -2.41 -2.99
CA VAL A 20 -6.55 -3.19 -2.78
C VAL A 20 -5.46 -2.64 -3.69
N ALA A 21 -4.24 -2.60 -3.19
CA ALA A 21 -3.03 -2.37 -3.97
C ALA A 21 -2.07 -3.54 -3.74
N VAL A 22 -1.56 -4.12 -4.83
CA VAL A 22 -0.60 -5.21 -4.77
C VAL A 22 0.75 -4.72 -5.25
N HIS A 23 1.77 -4.86 -4.42
CA HIS A 23 3.14 -4.49 -4.76
C HIS A 23 3.88 -5.65 -5.43
N GLN A 24 4.88 -5.35 -6.26
CA GLN A 24 5.77 -6.35 -6.86
C GLN A 24 6.56 -7.19 -5.83
N SER A 25 6.69 -6.71 -4.59
CA SER A 25 7.25 -7.50 -3.48
C SER A 25 6.34 -8.63 -3.02
N GLY A 26 5.08 -8.65 -3.46
CA GLY A 26 4.04 -9.57 -3.01
C GLY A 26 3.20 -9.05 -1.84
N ILE A 27 3.51 -7.87 -1.30
CA ILE A 27 2.68 -7.22 -0.29
C ILE A 27 1.34 -6.83 -0.89
N THR A 28 0.29 -7.01 -0.10
CA THR A 28 -1.04 -6.52 -0.41
C THR A 28 -1.45 -5.48 0.60
N ALA A 29 -1.62 -4.24 0.17
CA ALA A 29 -2.23 -3.19 0.96
C ALA A 29 -3.72 -3.16 0.70
N ARG A 30 -4.55 -3.17 1.74
CA ARG A 30 -6.00 -3.08 1.60
C ARG A 30 -6.58 -2.06 2.56
N VAL A 31 -7.65 -1.40 2.14
CA VAL A 31 -8.46 -0.59 3.05
C VAL A 31 -9.37 -1.52 3.84
N ALA A 32 -9.23 -1.49 5.16
CA ALA A 32 -10.09 -2.24 6.08
C ALA A 32 -10.48 -1.34 7.26
N PRO A 33 -11.62 -1.61 7.93
CA PRO A 33 -11.95 -0.92 9.17
C PRO A 33 -10.80 -1.06 10.17
N SER A 34 -10.44 0.04 10.82
CA SER A 34 -9.40 0.04 11.82
C SER A 34 -9.77 -0.92 12.95
N PRO A 35 -8.84 -1.78 13.40
CA PRO A 35 -9.10 -2.71 14.49
C PRO A 35 -9.46 -1.99 15.80
N ASP A 36 -9.00 -0.75 15.98
CA ASP A 36 -9.24 0.06 17.18
C ASP A 36 -10.55 0.87 17.12
N ASP A 37 -11.00 1.24 15.91
CA ASP A 37 -12.27 1.96 15.69
C ASP A 37 -12.87 1.58 14.33
N PRO A 38 -13.91 0.73 14.29
CA PRO A 38 -14.49 0.25 13.03
C PRO A 38 -15.23 1.35 12.24
N ARG A 39 -15.35 2.57 12.79
CA ARG A 39 -15.87 3.74 12.07
C ARG A 39 -14.79 4.47 11.25
N LYS A 40 -13.53 4.06 11.38
CA LYS A 40 -12.40 4.63 10.64
C LYS A 40 -11.85 3.58 9.69
N ASP A 41 -11.57 4.00 8.48
CA ASP A 41 -10.81 3.18 7.53
C ASP A 41 -9.32 3.27 7.90
N GLY A 42 -8.60 2.15 7.78
CA GLY A 42 -7.15 2.07 7.88
C GLY A 42 -6.56 1.21 6.77
N ILE A 43 -5.24 1.28 6.61
CA ILE A 43 -4.47 0.39 5.73
C ILE A 43 -4.10 -0.86 6.53
N LEU A 44 -4.38 -2.03 5.97
CA LEU A 44 -3.80 -3.29 6.40
C LEU A 44 -2.81 -3.78 5.34
N LEU A 45 -1.59 -4.12 5.77
CA LEU A 45 -0.60 -4.81 4.96
C LEU A 45 -0.70 -6.32 5.20
N GLU A 46 -0.80 -7.09 4.12
CA GLU A 46 -0.85 -8.55 4.12
C GLU A 46 0.36 -9.13 3.37
N ASN A 47 0.60 -10.44 3.54
CA ASN A 47 1.69 -11.20 2.89
C ASN A 47 3.12 -10.79 3.25
N MET A 48 3.31 -10.05 4.34
CA MET A 48 4.64 -9.65 4.86
C MET A 48 5.60 -10.84 5.09
N GLY A 49 5.08 -12.04 5.36
CA GLY A 49 5.91 -13.23 5.60
C GLY A 49 6.65 -13.77 4.36
N ASN A 50 6.28 -13.35 3.15
CA ASN A 50 6.85 -13.84 1.89
C ASN A 50 7.74 -12.80 1.19
N VAL A 51 7.97 -11.65 1.81
CA VAL A 51 8.70 -10.53 1.20
C VAL A 51 10.20 -10.77 1.31
N ASP A 52 10.90 -10.55 0.20
CA ASP A 52 12.37 -10.50 0.18
C ASP A 52 12.87 -9.16 0.73
N TRP A 53 13.08 -9.12 2.05
CA TRP A 53 13.59 -7.94 2.77
C TRP A 53 15.04 -7.59 2.44
N SER A 54 15.77 -8.42 1.68
CA SER A 54 17.08 -8.03 1.16
C SER A 54 16.98 -7.08 -0.04
N ARG A 55 15.79 -7.04 -0.68
CA ARG A 55 15.48 -6.26 -1.86
C ARG A 55 14.50 -5.11 -1.58
N TRP A 56 13.60 -5.29 -0.63
CA TRP A 56 12.53 -4.35 -0.32
C TRP A 56 12.63 -3.86 1.12
N ASP A 57 12.29 -2.59 1.32
CA ASP A 57 12.29 -1.94 2.64
C ASP A 57 10.86 -1.70 3.14
N LEU A 58 10.58 -2.10 4.38
CA LEU A 58 9.23 -1.99 4.93
C LEU A 58 8.81 -0.53 5.15
N ASP A 59 9.74 0.33 5.58
CA ASP A 59 9.42 1.72 5.86
C ASP A 59 9.11 2.46 4.54
N GLU A 60 9.87 2.17 3.47
CA GLU A 60 9.61 2.67 2.11
C GLU A 60 8.24 2.19 1.59
N LEU A 61 7.92 0.91 1.74
CA LEU A 61 6.63 0.35 1.34
C LEU A 61 5.45 0.98 2.09
N VAL A 62 5.62 1.29 3.38
CA VAL A 62 4.61 1.99 4.18
C VAL A 62 4.42 3.41 3.67
N ASP A 63 5.50 4.14 3.39
CA ASP A 63 5.44 5.50 2.86
C ASP A 63 4.73 5.55 1.49
N GLU A 64 5.03 4.59 0.60
CA GLU A 64 4.39 4.45 -0.71
C GLU A 64 2.88 4.17 -0.59
N VAL A 65 2.48 3.25 0.29
CA VAL A 65 1.05 2.93 0.52
C VAL A 65 0.30 4.12 1.10
N MET A 66 0.92 4.85 2.03
CA MET A 66 0.34 6.08 2.58
C MET A 66 0.18 7.16 1.51
N ALA A 67 1.15 7.29 0.59
CA ALA A 67 1.01 8.20 -0.55
C ALA A 67 -0.16 7.80 -1.47
N LEU A 68 -0.30 6.51 -1.81
CA LEU A 68 -1.43 6.02 -2.61
C LEU A 68 -2.78 6.28 -1.92
N TRP A 69 -2.84 6.14 -0.59
CA TRP A 69 -4.03 6.47 0.21
C TRP A 69 -4.38 7.95 0.12
N LEU A 70 -3.42 8.83 0.38
CA LEU A 70 -3.63 10.28 0.37
C LEU A 70 -4.01 10.83 -1.01
N GLU A 71 -3.58 10.15 -2.08
CA GLU A 71 -3.97 10.46 -3.45
C GLU A 71 -5.41 10.08 -3.79
N GLY A 72 -6.13 9.41 -2.88
CA GLY A 72 -7.51 8.99 -3.11
C GLY A 72 -7.63 7.77 -4.04
N ASN A 73 -6.53 7.07 -4.35
CA ASN A 73 -6.57 5.86 -5.19
C ASN A 73 -7.39 4.72 -4.56
N PHE A 74 -7.78 4.86 -3.29
CA PHE A 74 -8.63 3.92 -2.57
C PHE A 74 -10.00 4.50 -2.18
N GLU A 75 -10.30 5.75 -2.53
CA GLU A 75 -11.57 6.39 -2.16
C GLU A 75 -12.75 5.90 -3.02
N ARG A 76 -13.94 5.86 -2.41
CA ARG A 76 -15.19 5.54 -3.10
C ARG A 76 -15.53 6.70 -4.03
N VAL A 77 -15.63 6.45 -5.33
CA VAL A 77 -16.39 7.34 -6.23
C VAL A 77 -17.87 7.30 -5.88
#